data_AF-A0A2D6GKZ0-F1
#
_entry.id   AF-A0A2D6GKZ0-F1
#
_cell.length_a   1.000
_cell.length_b   1.000
_cell.length_c   1.000
_cell.angle_alpha   90.00
_cell.angle_beta   90.00
_cell.angle_gamma   90.00
#
_symmetry.space_group_name_H-M   'P 1'
#
loop_
_entity.id
_entity.type
_entity.pdbx_description
1 polymer ?
#
loop_
_entity_poly.entity_id
_entity_poly.type
_entity_poly.pdbx_seq_one_letter_code
_entity_poly.pdbx_strand_id
1 'polypeptide(L)'
;MSRSFRYPEFEDSQIRPRYTGIPTFFRTPFQETASGLDIALVGVPFDGGVTNRPGARHGPREIRNQSSLIRKMNPANGIDPYALSKIADVGDAWVEGPFNLEKSHQEIEDFFHEIHNSGALPVSAGGDHSVTLPIFRAIAAERPLGMVHFDAHCD
;
A
#
# COMPACT_ATOMS: atom_id res chain seq x y z
N MET A 1 -11.45 21.36 11.76
CA MET A 1 -11.50 22.72 11.20
C MET A 1 -11.04 22.66 9.76
N SER A 2 -11.90 23.04 8.80
CA SER A 2 -11.49 23.16 7.39
C SER A 2 -10.55 24.36 7.23
N ARG A 3 -9.39 24.17 6.58
CA ARG A 3 -8.50 25.27 6.22
C ARG A 3 -9.02 25.89 4.93
N SER A 4 -9.25 27.19 4.92
CA SER A 4 -9.54 27.94 3.70
C SER A 4 -8.23 28.25 2.96
N PHE A 5 -8.15 27.88 1.68
CA PHE A 5 -7.01 28.19 0.82
C PHE A 5 -7.34 29.33 -0.14
N ARG A 6 -6.35 30.19 -0.42
CA ARG A 6 -6.47 31.25 -1.45
C ARG A 6 -6.68 30.68 -2.85
N TYR A 7 -6.13 29.50 -3.09
CA TYR A 7 -6.20 28.75 -4.34
C TYR A 7 -6.97 27.45 -4.07
N PRO A 8 -8.19 27.28 -4.61
CA PRO A 8 -9.04 26.11 -4.33
C PRO A 8 -8.38 24.77 -4.69
N GLU A 9 -7.52 24.75 -5.71
CA GLU A 9 -6.77 23.56 -6.11
C GLU A 9 -5.85 23.01 -5.02
N PHE A 10 -5.49 23.83 -4.02
CA PHE A 10 -4.74 23.38 -2.85
C PHE A 10 -5.59 22.59 -1.86
N GLU A 11 -6.87 22.35 -2.10
CA GLU A 11 -7.60 21.32 -1.36
C GLU A 11 -7.02 19.92 -1.64
N ASP A 12 -6.55 19.68 -2.86
CA ASP A 12 -5.84 18.47 -3.26
C ASP A 12 -4.39 18.49 -2.75
N SER A 13 -4.04 17.50 -1.92
CA SER A 13 -2.69 17.32 -1.39
C SER A 13 -1.63 17.16 -2.49
N GLN A 14 -1.97 16.57 -3.63
CA GLN A 14 -1.03 16.32 -4.73
C GLN A 14 -0.60 17.60 -5.46
N ILE A 15 -1.34 18.71 -5.31
CA ILE A 15 -1.04 20.01 -5.95
C ILE A 15 -0.18 20.91 -5.05
N ARG A 16 -0.18 20.67 -3.73
CA ARG A 16 0.63 21.42 -2.76
C ARG A 16 2.14 21.16 -2.95
N PRO A 17 3.05 22.03 -2.46
CA PRO A 17 4.50 21.74 -2.47
C PRO A 17 4.83 20.37 -1.86
N ARG A 18 5.72 19.62 -2.51
CA ARG A 18 5.95 18.18 -2.23
C ARG A 18 6.50 17.88 -0.84
N TYR A 19 7.25 18.80 -0.26
CA TYR A 19 7.82 18.71 1.08
C TYR A 19 6.81 19.01 2.21
N THR A 20 5.51 19.06 1.91
CA THR A 20 4.44 19.41 2.87
C THR A 20 3.33 18.37 2.90
N GLY A 21 2.57 18.35 4.00
CA GLY A 21 1.45 17.43 4.19
C GLY A 21 1.85 16.15 4.92
N ILE A 22 0.86 15.30 5.20
CA ILE A 22 1.08 13.98 5.78
C ILE A 22 1.62 13.04 4.69
N PRO A 23 2.71 12.29 4.92
CA PRO A 23 3.30 11.42 3.92
C PRO A 23 2.51 10.12 3.78
N THR A 24 1.40 10.14 3.04
CA THR A 24 0.71 8.96 2.52
C THR A 24 1.30 8.53 1.17
N PHE A 25 1.05 7.31 0.72
CA PHE A 25 1.46 6.83 -0.60
C PHE A 25 0.95 7.77 -1.69
N PHE A 26 1.87 8.28 -2.50
CA PHE A 26 1.63 9.23 -3.58
C PHE A 26 0.81 10.46 -3.16
N ARG A 27 0.80 10.79 -1.86
CA ARG A 27 0.02 11.86 -1.25
C ARG A 27 -1.49 11.74 -1.50
N THR A 28 -2.00 10.51 -1.65
CA THR A 28 -3.45 10.23 -1.72
C THR A 28 -4.13 10.50 -0.37
N PRO A 29 -5.46 10.65 -0.34
CA PRO A 29 -6.19 10.65 0.93
C PRO A 29 -5.88 9.40 1.76
N PHE A 30 -5.91 9.57 3.08
CA PHE A 30 -5.90 8.44 4.02
C PHE A 30 -7.33 8.03 4.30
N GLN A 31 -7.60 6.72 4.28
CA GLN A 31 -8.89 6.14 4.64
C GLN A 31 -8.66 4.87 5.46
N GLU A 32 -9.31 4.72 6.62
CA GLU A 32 -9.07 3.56 7.49
C GLU A 32 -9.53 2.22 6.89
N THR A 33 -10.45 2.24 5.93
CA THR A 33 -11.00 1.03 5.30
C THR A 33 -10.91 1.12 3.78
N ALA A 34 -10.93 -0.03 3.10
CA ALA A 34 -10.94 -0.07 1.64
C ALA A 34 -12.34 0.15 1.02
N SER A 35 -13.37 0.39 1.84
CA SER A 35 -14.75 0.52 1.37
C SER A 35 -14.93 1.63 0.35
N GLY A 36 -15.48 1.29 -0.82
CA GLY A 36 -15.74 2.23 -1.90
C GLY A 36 -14.51 2.66 -2.70
N LEU A 37 -13.34 2.06 -2.45
CA LEU A 37 -12.14 2.22 -3.26
C LEU A 37 -12.12 1.18 -4.39
N ASP A 38 -11.52 1.57 -5.52
CA ASP A 38 -11.17 0.63 -6.58
C ASP A 38 -9.77 0.05 -6.33
N ILE A 39 -8.86 0.85 -5.75
CA ILE A 39 -7.48 0.47 -5.42
C ILE A 39 -7.14 0.92 -3.99
N ALA A 40 -6.65 -0.01 -3.18
CA ALA A 40 -6.17 0.24 -1.82
C ALA A 40 -4.63 0.19 -1.79
N LEU A 41 -3.99 1.30 -1.41
CA LEU A 41 -2.53 1.37 -1.22
C LEU A 41 -2.20 0.95 0.21
N VAL A 42 -1.42 -0.11 0.37
CA VAL A 42 -1.19 -0.78 1.67
C VAL A 42 0.30 -0.86 1.97
N GLY A 43 0.72 -0.53 3.19
CA GLY A 43 2.05 -0.92 3.67
C GLY A 43 1.99 -2.24 4.44
N VAL A 44 2.99 -3.11 4.30
CA VAL A 44 3.10 -4.34 5.11
C VAL A 44 4.46 -4.35 5.82
N PRO A 45 4.62 -3.61 6.94
CA PRO A 45 5.91 -3.37 7.58
C PRO A 45 6.40 -4.59 8.38
N PHE A 46 6.73 -5.67 7.69
CA PHE A 46 7.13 -6.96 8.29
C PHE A 46 8.40 -7.51 7.63
N ASP A 47 9.35 -7.99 8.44
CA ASP A 47 10.57 -8.63 7.96
C ASP A 47 10.97 -9.88 8.80
N GLY A 48 9.98 -10.56 9.37
CA GLY A 48 10.20 -11.75 10.19
C GLY A 48 10.56 -13.01 9.41
N GLY A 49 10.42 -13.02 8.08
CA GLY A 49 10.87 -14.07 7.17
C GLY A 49 12.31 -13.88 6.67
N VAL A 50 12.96 -12.74 6.98
CA VAL A 50 14.34 -12.47 6.57
C VAL A 50 15.32 -13.46 7.18
N THR A 51 16.14 -14.06 6.34
CA THR A 51 17.16 -15.05 6.73
C THR A 51 18.56 -14.46 6.98
N ASN A 52 18.80 -13.19 6.60
CA ASN A 52 20.11 -12.54 6.70
C ASN A 52 20.04 -11.13 7.31
N ARG A 53 19.76 -10.09 6.50
CA ARG A 53 19.82 -8.69 6.94
C ARG A 53 18.42 -8.09 7.09
N PRO A 54 17.92 -7.87 8.32
CA PRO A 54 16.61 -7.25 8.54
C PRO A 54 16.64 -5.75 8.22
N GLY A 55 15.47 -5.13 8.17
CA GLY A 55 15.29 -3.70 7.90
C GLY A 55 14.13 -3.41 6.95
N ALA A 56 13.64 -4.41 6.21
CA ALA A 56 12.54 -4.24 5.27
C ALA A 56 11.24 -3.80 5.96
N ARG A 57 11.07 -4.06 7.27
CA ARG A 57 9.93 -3.53 8.05
C ARG A 57 9.79 -2.00 8.01
N HIS A 58 10.87 -1.27 7.70
CA HIS A 58 10.85 0.20 7.57
C HIS A 58 10.53 0.68 6.14
N GLY A 59 10.51 -0.24 5.17
CA GLY A 59 10.29 0.03 3.75
C GLY A 59 9.02 0.84 3.46
N PRO A 60 7.83 0.44 3.95
CA PRO A 60 6.59 1.14 3.61
C PRO A 60 6.61 2.63 3.97
N ARG A 61 7.21 2.99 5.11
CA ARG A 61 7.33 4.38 5.56
C ARG A 61 8.20 5.21 4.62
N GLU A 62 9.35 4.68 4.22
CA GLU A 62 10.25 5.40 3.32
C GLU A 62 9.73 5.45 1.88
N ILE A 63 9.01 4.42 1.43
CA ILE A 63 8.33 4.45 0.13
C ILE A 63 7.27 5.56 0.14
N ARG A 64 6.45 5.70 1.20
CA ARG A 64 5.51 6.83 1.33
C ARG A 64 6.22 8.18 1.25
N ASN A 65 7.30 8.35 2.03
CA ASN A 65 8.12 9.56 2.01
C ASN A 65 8.60 9.91 0.58
N GLN A 66 9.26 8.97 -0.08
CA GLN A 66 9.82 9.15 -1.43
C GLN A 66 8.75 9.29 -2.52
N SER A 67 7.58 8.68 -2.34
CA SER A 67 6.46 8.76 -3.30
C SER A 67 5.94 10.20 -3.50
N SER A 68 6.23 11.12 -2.57
CA SER A 68 5.93 12.54 -2.70
C SER A 68 6.58 13.20 -3.93
N LEU A 69 7.60 12.57 -4.52
CA LEU A 69 8.26 13.04 -5.74
C LEU A 69 7.52 12.66 -7.03
N ILE A 70 6.61 11.69 -6.97
CA ILE A 70 5.87 11.16 -8.12
C ILE A 70 4.73 12.11 -8.53
N ARG A 71 4.44 12.18 -9.85
CA ARG A 71 3.37 12.99 -10.43
C ARG A 71 2.15 12.13 -10.74
N LYS A 72 1.02 12.78 -11.01
CA LYS A 72 -0.25 12.09 -11.27
C LYS A 72 -0.20 11.20 -12.50
N MET A 73 0.29 11.76 -13.60
CA MET A 73 0.24 11.12 -14.92
C MET A 73 1.56 10.41 -15.24
N ASN A 74 1.45 9.21 -15.80
CA ASN A 74 2.57 8.52 -16.39
C ASN A 74 2.99 9.21 -17.70
N PRO A 75 4.25 9.66 -17.85
CA PRO A 75 4.67 10.45 -19.01
C PRO A 75 4.81 9.62 -20.30
N ALA A 76 4.93 8.30 -20.23
CA ALA A 76 5.13 7.44 -21.38
C ALA A 76 3.82 7.11 -22.10
N ASN A 77 2.73 6.92 -21.35
CA ASN A 77 1.44 6.51 -21.89
C ASN A 77 0.28 7.48 -21.59
N GLY A 78 0.54 8.56 -20.83
CA GLY A 78 -0.47 9.58 -20.52
C GLY A 78 -1.55 9.15 -19.53
N ILE A 79 -1.43 7.98 -18.91
CA ILE A 79 -2.44 7.48 -17.97
C ILE A 79 -2.35 8.25 -16.64
N ASP A 80 -3.49 8.80 -16.23
CA ASP A 80 -3.73 9.33 -14.88
C ASP A 80 -4.62 8.32 -14.12
N PRO A 81 -4.05 7.50 -13.21
CA PRO A 81 -4.81 6.49 -12.49
C PRO A 81 -5.85 7.11 -11.55
N TYR A 82 -5.63 8.33 -11.06
CA TYR A 82 -6.55 9.03 -10.15
C TYR A 82 -7.80 9.54 -10.87
N ALA A 83 -7.73 9.70 -12.20
CA ALA A 83 -8.90 10.00 -13.04
C ALA A 83 -9.72 8.75 -13.40
N LEU A 84 -9.12 7.55 -13.30
CA LEU A 84 -9.73 6.28 -13.70
C LEU A 84 -10.30 5.49 -12.52
N SER A 85 -9.81 5.74 -11.30
CA SER A 85 -10.08 4.90 -10.14
C SER A 85 -10.09 5.70 -8.85
N LYS A 86 -10.88 5.26 -7.88
CA LYS A 86 -10.85 5.75 -6.50
C LYS A 86 -9.71 5.07 -5.75
N ILE A 87 -8.70 5.86 -5.38
CA ILE A 87 -7.46 5.38 -4.79
C ILE A 87 -7.22 6.10 -3.45
N ALA A 88 -6.94 5.34 -2.40
CA ALA A 88 -6.52 5.89 -1.11
C ALA A 88 -5.43 5.02 -0.46
N ASP A 89 -4.69 5.65 0.45
CA ASP A 89 -3.78 4.96 1.36
C ASP A 89 -4.59 4.44 2.54
N VAL A 90 -4.58 3.13 2.74
CA VAL A 90 -5.33 2.47 3.82
C VAL A 90 -4.47 2.12 5.03
N GLY A 91 -3.28 2.72 5.10
CA GLY A 91 -2.37 2.51 6.22
C GLY A 91 -1.58 1.20 6.08
N ASP A 92 -1.32 0.58 7.22
CA ASP A 92 -0.42 -0.56 7.31
C ASP A 92 -1.16 -1.82 7.79
N ALA A 93 -0.89 -2.95 7.14
CA ALA A 93 -1.14 -4.28 7.67
C ALA A 93 -0.03 -4.61 8.69
N TRP A 94 -0.11 -4.00 9.87
CA TRP A 94 0.86 -4.21 10.95
C TRP A 94 0.43 -5.38 11.85
N VAL A 95 1.42 -6.03 12.48
CA VAL A 95 1.20 -7.24 13.28
C VAL A 95 1.32 -6.94 14.78
N GLU A 96 0.38 -7.45 15.57
CA GLU A 96 0.41 -7.43 17.03
C GLU A 96 1.40 -8.45 17.60
N GLY A 97 1.61 -9.57 16.89
CA GLY A 97 2.47 -10.67 17.31
C GLY A 97 3.79 -10.79 16.54
N PRO A 98 4.67 -9.77 16.50
CA PRO A 98 5.81 -9.71 15.57
C PRO A 98 6.89 -10.79 15.78
N PHE A 99 6.84 -11.53 16.89
CA PHE A 99 7.79 -12.60 17.21
C PHE A 99 7.23 -14.01 16.95
N ASN A 100 6.01 -14.11 16.43
CA ASN A 100 5.43 -15.36 15.98
C ASN A 100 5.11 -15.22 14.49
N LEU A 101 5.89 -15.92 13.65
CA LEU A 101 5.78 -15.84 12.19
C LEU A 101 4.40 -16.29 11.69
N GLU A 102 3.89 -17.40 12.20
CA GLU A 102 2.58 -17.94 11.80
C GLU A 102 1.44 -16.98 12.19
N LYS A 103 1.48 -16.44 13.41
CA LYS A 103 0.49 -15.45 13.86
C LYS A 103 0.59 -14.16 13.06
N SER A 104 1.80 -13.69 12.79
CA SER A 104 2.04 -12.49 11.97
C SER A 104 1.47 -12.66 10.56
N HIS A 105 1.66 -13.84 9.95
CA HIS A 105 1.06 -14.14 8.64
C HIS A 105 -0.47 -14.17 8.72
N GLN A 106 -1.06 -14.76 9.76
CA GLN A 106 -2.52 -14.77 9.92
C GLN A 106 -3.10 -13.35 10.04
N GLU A 107 -2.47 -12.48 10.84
CA GLU A 107 -2.92 -11.09 11.02
C GLU A 107 -2.82 -10.29 9.70
N ILE A 108 -1.75 -10.49 8.93
CA ILE A 108 -1.63 -9.90 7.58
C ILE A 108 -2.73 -10.46 6.67
N GLU A 109 -2.95 -11.78 6.67
CA GLU A 109 -3.99 -12.42 5.85
C GLU A 109 -5.38 -11.86 6.16
N ASP A 110 -5.74 -11.71 7.43
CA ASP A 110 -7.02 -11.16 7.89
C ASP A 110 -7.24 -9.72 7.37
N PHE A 111 -6.21 -8.88 7.44
CA PHE A 111 -6.26 -7.52 6.89
C PHE A 111 -6.52 -7.51 5.38
N PHE A 112 -5.88 -8.42 4.63
CA PHE A 112 -6.09 -8.51 3.18
C PHE A 112 -7.43 -9.17 2.81
N HIS A 113 -8.01 -10.01 3.67
CA HIS A 113 -9.40 -10.47 3.51
C HIS A 113 -10.38 -9.30 3.58
N GLU A 114 -10.21 -8.36 4.51
CA GLU A 114 -11.06 -7.17 4.59
C GLU A 114 -10.99 -6.33 3.31
N ILE A 115 -9.79 -6.14 2.76
CA ILE A 115 -9.60 -5.44 1.48
C ILE A 115 -10.25 -6.22 0.35
N HIS A 116 -9.99 -7.52 0.23
CA HIS A 116 -10.54 -8.34 -0.84
C HIS A 116 -12.08 -8.35 -0.82
N ASN A 117 -12.68 -8.49 0.37
CA ASN A 117 -14.13 -8.48 0.57
C ASN A 117 -14.77 -7.11 0.26
N SER A 118 -14.00 -6.02 0.32
CA SER A 118 -14.47 -4.70 -0.10
C SER A 118 -14.56 -4.53 -1.62
N GLY A 119 -13.94 -5.45 -2.39
CA GLY A 119 -13.83 -5.38 -3.85
C GLY A 119 -12.65 -4.53 -4.36
N ALA A 120 -11.90 -3.86 -3.48
CA ALA A 120 -10.74 -3.07 -3.86
C ALA A 120 -9.53 -3.97 -4.22
N LEU A 121 -8.75 -3.54 -5.20
CA LEU A 121 -7.48 -4.19 -5.56
C LEU A 121 -6.35 -3.70 -4.64
N PRO A 122 -5.66 -4.59 -3.92
CA PRO A 122 -4.51 -4.18 -3.12
C PRO A 122 -3.29 -3.88 -3.99
N VAL A 123 -2.64 -2.74 -3.73
CA VAL A 123 -1.30 -2.42 -4.20
C VAL A 123 -0.43 -2.21 -2.97
N SER A 124 0.45 -3.17 -2.72
CA SER A 124 1.15 -3.27 -1.44
C SER A 124 2.63 -2.93 -1.56
N ALA A 125 3.13 -2.18 -0.59
CA ALA A 125 4.55 -1.98 -0.34
C ALA A 125 4.94 -2.86 0.85
N GLY A 126 5.75 -3.88 0.59
CA GLY A 126 6.13 -4.83 1.62
C GLY A 126 7.21 -4.33 2.58
N GLY A 127 7.47 -5.20 3.54
CA GLY A 127 8.81 -5.53 3.96
C GLY A 127 9.30 -6.74 3.14
N ASP A 128 9.71 -7.83 3.79
CA ASP A 128 10.31 -8.96 3.08
C ASP A 128 9.32 -9.74 2.18
N HIS A 129 9.81 -10.66 1.34
CA HIS A 129 8.98 -11.40 0.38
C HIS A 129 8.01 -12.39 1.06
N SER A 130 8.15 -12.69 2.36
CA SER A 130 7.24 -13.59 3.07
C SER A 130 5.82 -13.01 3.18
N VAL A 131 5.66 -11.69 3.10
CA VAL A 131 4.36 -11.02 3.16
C VAL A 131 3.46 -11.33 1.95
N THR A 132 4.03 -11.78 0.83
CA THR A 132 3.25 -12.15 -0.37
C THR A 132 2.38 -13.38 -0.12
N LEU A 133 2.82 -14.31 0.73
CA LEU A 133 2.05 -15.52 1.07
C LEU A 133 0.69 -15.23 1.71
N PRO A 134 0.59 -14.49 2.84
CA PRO A 134 -0.69 -14.16 3.44
C PRO A 134 -1.55 -13.25 2.56
N ILE A 135 -0.95 -12.38 1.73
CA ILE A 135 -1.69 -11.61 0.72
C ILE A 135 -2.38 -12.57 -0.26
N PHE A 136 -1.65 -13.55 -0.80
CA PHE A 136 -2.20 -14.52 -1.75
C PHE A 136 -3.27 -15.40 -1.14
N ARG A 137 -3.12 -15.83 0.11
CA ARG A 137 -4.16 -16.59 0.81
C ARG A 137 -5.48 -15.84 0.89
N ALA A 138 -5.43 -14.51 1.06
CA ALA A 138 -6.62 -13.68 1.02
C ALA A 138 -7.19 -13.49 -0.39
N ILE A 139 -6.37 -13.01 -1.35
CA ILE A 139 -6.89 -12.59 -2.67
C ILE A 139 -7.12 -13.73 -3.66
N ALA A 140 -6.56 -14.91 -3.39
CA ALA A 140 -6.66 -16.11 -4.23
C ALA A 140 -7.50 -17.22 -3.58
N ALA A 141 -8.28 -16.90 -2.54
CA ALA A 141 -9.05 -17.88 -1.77
C ALA A 141 -10.02 -18.71 -2.64
N GLU A 142 -10.59 -18.10 -3.69
CA GLU A 142 -11.58 -18.74 -4.56
C GLU A 142 -10.95 -19.52 -5.73
N ARG A 143 -9.77 -19.09 -6.20
CA ARG A 143 -9.12 -19.66 -7.40
C ARG A 143 -7.64 -19.31 -7.46
N PRO A 144 -6.81 -20.15 -8.11
CA PRO A 144 -5.40 -19.85 -8.31
C PRO A 144 -5.20 -18.59 -9.17
N LEU A 145 -4.08 -17.90 -8.91
CA LEU A 145 -3.63 -16.74 -9.66
C LEU A 145 -2.39 -17.09 -10.49
N GLY A 146 -2.28 -16.47 -11.67
CA GLY A 146 -1.00 -16.40 -12.38
C GLY A 146 -0.13 -15.31 -11.77
N MET A 147 1.19 -15.52 -11.73
CA MET A 147 2.14 -14.56 -11.16
C MET A 147 3.20 -14.18 -12.19
N VAL A 148 3.46 -12.88 -12.31
CA VAL A 148 4.69 -12.36 -12.92
C VAL A 148 5.58 -11.92 -11.78
N HIS A 149 6.71 -12.61 -11.62
CA HIS A 149 7.61 -12.45 -10.46
C HIS A 149 8.97 -11.91 -10.93
N PHE A 150 9.37 -10.79 -10.35
CA PHE A 150 10.66 -10.16 -10.60
C PHE A 150 11.50 -10.25 -9.34
N ASP A 151 12.37 -11.24 -9.27
CA ASP A 151 13.28 -11.41 -8.15
C ASP A 151 14.61 -12.01 -8.64
N ALA A 152 15.67 -11.81 -7.88
CA ALA A 152 16.95 -12.49 -8.08
C ALA A 152 16.92 -13.94 -7.58
N HIS A 153 15.96 -14.26 -6.70
CA HIS A 153 15.71 -15.59 -6.14
C HIS A 153 14.38 -16.12 -6.67
N CYS A 154 14.13 -17.43 -6.53
CA CYS A 154 12.95 -18.05 -7.14
C CYS A 154 11.64 -17.83 -6.39
N ASP A 155 11.69 -17.19 -5.21
CA ASP A 155 10.67 -17.12 -4.14
C ASP A 155 9.21 -17.34 -4.60
#